data_AF-A0A5K1GKP0-F1
#
_entry.id   AF-A0A5K1GKP0-F1
#
_cell.length_a   1.000
_cell.length_b   1.000
_cell.length_c   1.000
_cell.angle_alpha   90.00
_cell.angle_beta   90.00
_cell.angle_gamma   90.00
#
_symmetry.space_group_name_H-M   'P 1'
#
loop_
_entity.id
_entity.type
_entity.pdbx_description
1 polymer ?
#
loop_
_entity_poly.entity_id
_entity_poly.type
_entity_poly.pdbx_seq_one_letter_code
_entity_poly.pdbx_strand_id
1 'polypeptide(L)'
;MFSWLAKFAAACIRPVLRYARSSKDEEDRGDALLWYRDLCRHSAGEFSFAVVQANECIEDHSQVETGSAGTFVGVYDGHGGPDASLFISDHLFAHLM
;
A
#
# COMPACT_ATOMS: atom_id res chain seq x y z
N MET A 1 -17.47 -4.84 -26.52
CA MET A 1 -16.96 -6.13 -26.01
C MET A 1 -15.43 -6.18 -25.82
N PHE A 2 -14.69 -5.07 -25.97
CA PHE A 2 -13.21 -5.02 -25.77
C PHE A 2 -12.76 -4.09 -24.63
N SER A 3 -13.70 -3.55 -23.83
CA SER A 3 -13.43 -2.62 -22.73
C SER A 3 -12.49 -3.20 -21.67
N TRP A 4 -12.55 -4.52 -21.43
CA TRP A 4 -11.70 -5.18 -20.45
C TRP A 4 -10.23 -5.26 -20.89
N LEU A 5 -9.96 -5.54 -22.16
CA LEU A 5 -8.60 -5.52 -22.72
C LEU A 5 -7.99 -4.12 -22.69
N ALA A 6 -8.79 -3.09 -22.98
CA ALA A 6 -8.36 -1.70 -22.86
C ALA A 6 -8.04 -1.31 -21.41
N LYS A 7 -8.84 -1.78 -20.43
CA LYS A 7 -8.56 -1.58 -19.00
C LYS A 7 -7.30 -2.30 -18.55
N PHE A 8 -7.06 -3.50 -19.05
CA PHE A 8 -5.86 -4.29 -18.76
C PHE A 8 -4.61 -3.61 -19.31
N ALA A 9 -4.63 -3.21 -20.59
CA ALA A 9 -3.54 -2.46 -21.21
C ALA A 9 -3.28 -1.13 -20.50
N ALA A 10 -4.33 -0.39 -20.12
CA ALA A 10 -4.19 0.86 -19.36
C ALA A 10 -3.60 0.65 -17.96
N ALA A 11 -3.88 -0.46 -17.29
CA ALA A 11 -3.28 -0.82 -16.00
C ALA A 11 -1.78 -1.17 -16.16
N CYS A 12 -1.39 -1.82 -17.26
CA CYS A 12 0.00 -2.14 -17.55
C CYS A 12 0.85 -0.96 -18.06
N ILE A 13 0.21 0.11 -18.56
CA ILE A 13 0.89 1.27 -19.18
C ILE A 13 0.91 2.49 -18.24
N ARG A 14 0.14 2.49 -17.14
CA ARG A 14 0.17 3.61 -16.19
C ARG A 14 1.55 3.69 -15.53
N PRO A 15 2.22 4.85 -15.59
CA PRO A 15 3.55 5.01 -15.02
C PRO A 15 3.48 4.75 -13.52
N VAL A 16 4.53 4.12 -13.00
CA VAL A 16 4.84 3.94 -11.58
C VAL A 16 4.81 5.32 -10.91
N LEU A 17 3.63 5.78 -10.48
CA LEU A 17 3.58 6.86 -9.52
C LEU A 17 4.04 6.22 -8.21
N ARG A 18 5.23 6.61 -7.76
CA ARG A 18 5.51 6.69 -6.33
C ARG A 18 4.39 7.53 -5.72
N TYR A 19 3.31 6.89 -5.29
CA TYR A 19 2.23 7.54 -4.54
C TYR A 19 2.68 7.71 -3.10
N ALA A 20 3.74 8.49 -2.92
CA ALA A 20 4.00 9.17 -1.67
C ALA A 20 2.87 10.18 -1.44
N ARG A 21 2.19 10.05 -0.31
CA ARG A 21 1.12 10.93 0.17
C ARG A 21 -0.12 11.02 -0.74
N SER A 22 -1.16 10.26 -0.39
CA SER A 22 -2.51 10.69 -0.73
C SER A 22 -2.79 12.00 -0.01
N SER A 23 -3.15 13.00 -0.79
CA SER A 23 -3.60 14.32 -0.38
C SER A 23 -4.72 14.20 0.65
N LYS A 24 -4.55 14.94 1.76
CA LYS A 24 -5.65 15.46 2.56
C LYS A 24 -6.70 16.05 1.62
N ASP A 25 -7.85 15.43 1.54
CA ASP A 25 -9.14 16.05 1.28
C ASP A 25 -10.20 15.02 1.67
N GLU A 26 -11.33 15.50 2.19
CA GLU A 26 -12.38 14.79 2.92
C GLU A 26 -12.16 14.72 4.45
N GLU A 27 -13.09 15.36 5.17
CA GLU A 27 -13.26 15.33 6.62
C GLU A 27 -13.54 13.91 7.12
N ASP A 28 -12.52 13.04 7.14
CA ASP A 28 -12.68 11.72 7.72
C ASP A 28 -12.83 11.87 9.23
N ARG A 29 -14.01 11.56 9.77
CA ARG A 29 -14.22 11.26 11.20
C ARG A 29 -13.61 9.89 11.52
N GLY A 30 -12.43 9.62 10.99
CA GLY A 30 -11.69 8.38 11.13
C GLY A 30 -11.03 8.34 12.51
N ASP A 31 -10.99 7.15 13.09
CA ASP A 31 -10.19 6.88 14.27
C ASP A 31 -8.74 7.30 13.99
N ALA A 32 -8.18 8.20 14.80
CA ALA A 32 -6.81 8.70 14.61
C ALA A 32 -5.76 7.58 14.70
N LEU A 33 -6.13 6.44 15.30
CA LEU A 33 -5.30 5.24 15.42
C LEU A 33 -5.40 4.32 14.20
N LEU A 34 -6.39 4.52 13.33
CA LEU A 34 -6.60 3.71 12.14
C LEU A 34 -5.97 4.40 10.92
N TRP A 35 -4.97 3.74 10.36
CA TRP A 35 -4.48 4.07 9.03
C TRP A 35 -4.94 3.00 8.05
N TYR A 36 -5.50 3.39 6.90
CA TYR A 36 -5.95 2.45 5.89
C TYR A 36 -5.75 2.98 4.48
N ARG A 37 -5.79 2.04 3.55
CA ARG A 37 -5.87 2.24 2.12
C ARG A 37 -7.21 1.68 1.67
N ASP A 38 -8.04 2.53 1.08
CA ASP A 38 -9.26 2.12 0.40
C ASP A 38 -9.00 1.04 -0.66
N LEU A 39 -10.08 0.40 -1.09
CA LEU A 39 -10.05 -0.58 -2.17
C LEU A 39 -9.35 -0.02 -3.42
N CYS A 40 -8.18 -0.57 -3.69
CA CYS A 40 -7.34 -0.29 -4.84
C CYS A 40 -7.60 -1.32 -5.94
N ARG A 41 -7.61 -0.86 -7.20
CA ARG A 41 -7.82 -1.73 -8.36
C ARG A 41 -6.54 -2.50 -8.68
N HIS A 42 -6.69 -3.79 -8.98
CA HIS A 42 -5.62 -4.71 -9.37
C HIS A 42 -6.06 -5.53 -10.60
N SER A 43 -5.11 -6.10 -11.35
CA SER A 43 -5.41 -6.92 -12.53
C SER A 43 -6.26 -8.16 -12.22
N ALA A 44 -6.20 -8.66 -10.98
CA ALA A 44 -6.96 -9.80 -10.48
C ALA A 44 -8.15 -9.43 -9.56
N GLY A 45 -8.52 -8.15 -9.41
CA GLY A 45 -9.63 -7.74 -8.56
C GLY A 45 -9.40 -6.41 -7.85
N GLU A 46 -9.80 -6.33 -6.58
CA GLU A 46 -9.63 -5.16 -5.72
C GLU A 46 -9.01 -5.60 -4.38
N PHE A 47 -8.20 -4.75 -3.78
CA PHE A 47 -7.58 -5.01 -2.48
C PHE A 47 -7.53 -3.73 -1.63
N SER A 48 -7.65 -3.87 -0.32
CA SER A 48 -7.43 -2.81 0.66
C SER A 48 -6.51 -3.34 1.76
N PHE A 49 -5.95 -2.45 2.56
CA PHE A 49 -5.20 -2.83 3.74
C PHE A 49 -5.26 -1.73 4.79
N ALA A 50 -5.06 -2.09 6.05
CA ALA A 50 -5.15 -1.18 7.17
C ALA A 50 -4.19 -1.60 8.28
N VAL A 51 -3.82 -0.63 9.12
CA VAL A 51 -3.06 -0.79 10.35
C VAL A 51 -3.81 -0.03 11.45
N VAL A 52 -4.03 -0.69 12.58
CA VAL A 52 -4.65 -0.08 13.77
C VAL A 52 -3.59 0.01 14.84
N GLN A 53 -3.33 1.22 15.32
CA GLN A 53 -2.37 1.47 16.38
C GLN A 53 -2.92 0.98 17.73
N ALA A 54 -2.24 0.01 18.33
CA ALA A 54 -2.55 -0.49 19.68
C ALA A 54 -1.60 0.06 20.76
N ASN A 55 -0.35 0.36 20.40
CA ASN A 55 0.69 0.85 21.32
C ASN A 55 0.80 2.39 21.28
N GLU A 56 1.58 2.98 22.19
CA GLU A 56 1.83 4.43 22.23
C GLU A 56 2.48 4.95 20.93
N CYS A 57 3.31 4.12 20.30
CA CYS A 57 3.83 4.33 18.96
C CYS A 57 3.36 3.20 18.03
N ILE A 58 3.17 3.53 16.76
CA ILE A 58 2.89 2.53 15.72
C ILE A 58 4.19 1.83 15.35
N GLU A 59 4.31 0.56 15.71
CA GLU A 59 5.48 -0.27 15.37
C GLU A 59 5.23 -1.11 14.12
N ASP A 60 3.95 -1.37 13.79
CA ASP A 60 3.58 -2.15 12.62
C ASP A 60 3.59 -1.31 11.36
N HIS A 61 4.27 -1.81 10.33
CA HIS A 61 4.32 -1.18 9.02
C HIS A 61 3.90 -2.16 7.92
N SER A 62 3.40 -1.64 6.81
CA SER A 62 3.00 -2.44 5.67
C SER A 62 3.28 -1.70 4.36
N GLN A 63 3.49 -2.46 3.31
CA GLN A 63 3.71 -1.94 1.96
C GLN A 63 3.08 -2.84 0.91
N VAL A 64 2.58 -2.24 -0.16
CA VAL A 64 2.06 -2.98 -1.32
C VAL A 64 2.58 -2.33 -2.60
N GLU A 65 3.18 -3.14 -3.46
CA GLU A 65 3.57 -2.72 -4.80
C GLU A 65 3.02 -3.68 -5.85
N THR A 66 2.36 -3.10 -6.84
CA THR A 66 1.73 -3.82 -7.95
C THR A 66 2.53 -3.59 -9.21
N GLY A 67 3.06 -4.68 -9.79
CA GLY A 67 3.81 -4.69 -11.03
C GLY A 67 3.11 -5.49 -12.11
N SER A 68 3.65 -5.46 -13.33
CA SER A 68 3.15 -6.28 -14.44
C SER A 68 3.35 -7.78 -14.23
N ALA A 69 4.40 -8.15 -13.47
CA ALA A 69 4.78 -9.54 -13.22
C ALA A 69 4.18 -10.13 -11.93
N GLY A 70 3.59 -9.29 -11.06
CA GLY A 70 3.05 -9.74 -9.78
C GLY A 70 2.79 -8.59 -8.82
N THR A 71 2.28 -8.93 -7.64
CA THR A 71 2.02 -7.99 -6.55
C THR A 71 2.80 -8.43 -5.33
N PHE A 72 3.58 -7.53 -4.77
CA PHE A 72 4.33 -7.74 -3.55
C PHE A 72 3.57 -7.09 -2.39
N VAL A 73 3.35 -7.87 -1.33
CA VAL A 73 2.67 -7.46 -0.11
C VAL A 73 3.60 -7.70 1.07
N GLY A 74 3.86 -6.66 1.85
CA GLY A 74 4.67 -6.71 3.06
C GLY A 74 3.84 -6.32 4.28
N VAL A 75 3.92 -7.13 5.34
CA VAL A 75 3.35 -6.85 6.67
C VAL A 75 4.47 -7.10 7.68
N TYR A 76 4.80 -6.08 8.48
CA TYR A 76 5.94 -6.08 9.37
C TYR A 76 5.45 -5.76 10.78
N ASP A 77 5.51 -6.76 11.66
CA ASP A 77 5.25 -6.63 13.10
C ASP A 77 6.52 -6.06 13.76
N GLY A 78 6.44 -4.82 14.22
CA GLY A 78 7.58 -4.12 14.82
C GLY A 78 7.66 -4.36 16.32
N HIS A 79 8.87 -4.32 16.88
CA HIS A 79 9.06 -4.45 18.33
C HIS A 79 10.29 -3.70 18.82
N GLY A 80 10.13 -2.99 19.93
CA GLY A 80 11.21 -2.21 20.53
C GLY A 80 11.43 -0.87 19.83
N GLY A 81 10.37 -0.33 19.21
CA GLY A 81 10.38 0.85 18.35
C GLY A 81 10.07 0.53 16.88
N PRO A 82 9.73 1.56 16.07
CA PRO A 82 9.32 1.39 14.68
C PRO A 82 10.49 1.22 13.69
N ASP A 83 11.74 1.42 14.13
CA ASP A 83 12.87 1.62 13.23
C ASP A 83 13.10 0.44 12.28
N ALA A 84 12.97 -0.80 12.77
CA ALA A 84 13.21 -2.00 11.96
C ALA A 84 12.12 -2.23 10.90
N SER A 85 10.85 -2.16 11.32
CA SER A 85 9.69 -2.34 10.44
C SER A 85 9.59 -1.20 9.41
N LEU A 86 9.88 0.03 9.81
CA LEU A 86 9.98 1.18 8.92
C LEU A 86 11.14 1.02 7.92
N PHE A 87 12.33 0.62 8.38
CA PHE A 87 13.47 0.38 7.48
C PHE A 87 13.15 -0.66 6.41
N ILE A 88 12.51 -1.77 6.79
CA ILE A 88 12.09 -2.79 5.82
C ILE A 88 11.05 -2.20 4.85
N SER A 89 10.07 -1.46 5.36
CA SER A 89 9.02 -0.83 4.56
C SER A 89 9.51 0.24 3.58
N ASP A 90 10.71 0.78 3.77
CA ASP A 90 11.28 1.80 2.88
C ASP A 90 12.25 1.20 1.85
N HIS A 91 12.82 0.02 2.13
CA HIS A 91 13.96 -0.50 1.37
C HIS A 91 13.72 -1.87 0.73
N LEU A 92 12.85 -2.73 1.27
CA LEU A 92 12.77 -4.13 0.84
C LEU A 92 12.44 -4.28 -0.64
N PHE A 93 11.45 -3.55 -1.14
CA PHE A 93 11.02 -3.72 -2.54
C PHE A 93 11.98 -3.09 -3.55
N ALA A 94 12.75 -2.06 -3.16
CA ALA A 94 13.85 -1.55 -3.99
C ALA A 94 14.95 -2.60 -4.23
N HIS A 95 14.99 -3.68 -3.44
CA HIS A 95 15.88 -4.81 -3.63
C HIS A 95 15.22 -6.03 -4.31
N LEU A 96 13.90 -5.99 -4.54
CA LEU A 96 13.15 -7.06 -5.23
C LEU A 96 12.74 -6.68 -6.66
N MET A 97 12.72 -5.38 -6.98
CA MET A 97 12.34 -4.83 -8.30
C MET A 97 13.52 -4.33 -9.13
#